data_AF-A0A382WZK9-F1
#
_entry.id   AF-A0A382WZK9-F1
#
_cell.length_a   1.000
_cell.length_b   1.000
_cell.length_c   1.000
_cell.angle_alpha   90.00
_cell.angle_beta   90.00
_cell.angle_gamma   90.00
#
_symmetry.space_group_name_H-M   'P 1'
#
loop_
_entity.id
_entity.type
_entity.pdbx_description
1 polymer ?
#
loop_
_entity_poly.entity_id
_entity_poly.type
_entity_poly.pdbx_seq_one_letter_code
_entity_poly.pdbx_strand_id
1 'polypeptide(L)' 'MIQRVYERAKLSKHLDIVVVLTDDMRIYNEVSRFNGKCLMITDKCETGTDRVALAIDSPFKNAEIYVNIQGAEPLINPSA' A
#
# COMPACT_ATOMS: atom_id res chain seq x y z
N MET A 1 11.96 -4.24 4.13
CA MET A 1 11.31 -3.12 4.84
C MET A 1 9.81 -3.10 4.57
N ILE A 2 9.39 -3.07 3.30
CA ILE A 2 7.97 -3.01 2.92
C ILE A 2 7.10 -4.10 3.56
N GLN A 3 7.59 -5.34 3.66
CA GLN A 3 6.87 -6.43 4.35
C GLN A 3 6.49 -6.06 5.78
N ARG A 4 7.44 -5.52 6.55
CA ARG A 4 7.20 -5.14 7.95
C ARG A 4 6.17 -4.01 8.06
N VAL A 5 6.19 -3.04 7.16
CA VAL A 5 5.18 -1.97 7.11
C VAL A 5 3.80 -2.56 6.80
N TYR A 6 3.72 -3.42 5.77
CA TYR A 6 2.47 -4.07 5.38
C TYR A 6 1.87 -4.91 6.51
N GLU A 7 2.69 -5.74 7.15
CA GLU A 7 2.28 -6.57 8.29
C GLU A 7 1.82 -5.72 9.46
N ARG A 8 2.50 -4.61 9.77
CA ARG A 8 2.07 -3.70 10.83
C ARG A 8 0.79 -2.95 10.48
N ALA A 9 0.66 -2.43 9.27
CA ALA A 9 -0.56 -1.78 8.81
C ALA A 9 -1.77 -2.72 8.93
N LYS A 10 -1.60 -3.99 8.58
CA LYS A 10 -2.64 -5.02 8.72
C LYS A 10 -3.08 -5.31 10.16
N LEU A 11 -2.31 -4.90 11.18
CA LEU A 11 -2.72 -5.03 12.58
C LEU A 11 -3.70 -3.92 13.01
N SER A 12 -3.90 -2.88 12.20
CA SER A 12 -4.88 -1.84 12.49
C SER A 12 -6.28 -2.41 12.51
N LYS A 13 -7.09 -2.00 13.49
CA LYS A 13 -8.50 -2.37 13.59
C LYS A 13 -9.42 -1.52 12.71
N HIS A 14 -8.86 -0.50 12.05
CA HIS A 14 -9.60 0.48 11.26
C HIS A 14 -9.44 0.31 9.75
N LEU A 15 -8.54 -0.58 9.31
CA LEU A 15 -8.27 -0.82 7.89
C LEU A 15 -8.88 -2.15 7.46
N ASP A 16 -9.80 -2.12 6.51
CA ASP A 16 -10.39 -3.34 5.95
C ASP A 16 -9.42 -4.07 5.02
N ILE A 17 -8.65 -3.30 4.25
CA ILE A 17 -7.73 -3.82 3.24
C ILE A 17 -6.45 -2.98 3.27
N VAL A 18 -5.30 -3.66 3.14
CA VAL A 18 -4.00 -3.05 2.90
C VAL A 18 -3.51 -3.51 1.54
N VAL A 19 -3.09 -2.57 0.69
CA VAL A 19 -2.56 -2.83 -0.66
C VAL A 19 -1.31 -1.98 -0.87
N VAL A 20 -0.26 -2.56 -1.42
CA VAL A 20 0.92 -1.81 -1.87
C VAL A 20 0.71 -1.39 -3.32
N LEU A 21 0.79 -0.10 -3.62
CA LEU A 21 0.84 0.41 -4.99
C LEU A 21 2.29 0.71 -5.35
N THR A 22 2.80 0.14 -6.44
CA THR A 22 4.21 0.28 -6.83
C THR A 22 4.39 0.22 -8.34
N ASP A 23 5.33 0.99 -8.85
CA ASP A 23 5.87 0.95 -10.22
C ASP A 23 7.16 0.11 -10.29
N ASP A 24 7.72 -0.29 -9.14
CA ASP A 24 8.92 -1.12 -9.06
C ASP A 24 8.56 -2.61 -8.99
N MET A 25 9.00 -3.38 -10.00
CA MET A 25 8.82 -4.82 -10.09
C MET A 25 9.47 -5.59 -8.92
N ARG A 26 10.57 -5.08 -8.35
CA ARG A 26 11.22 -5.70 -7.19
C ARG A 26 10.32 -5.63 -5.96
N ILE A 27 9.65 -4.50 -5.75
CA ILE A 27 8.67 -4.33 -4.66
C ILE A 27 7.48 -5.23 -4.90
N TYR A 28 6.93 -5.26 -6.12
CA TYR A 28 5.80 -6.13 -6.46
C TYR A 28 6.10 -7.59 -6.17
N ASN A 29 7.23 -8.09 -6.66
CA ASN A 29 7.65 -9.48 -6.46
C ASN A 29 7.84 -9.80 -4.98
N GLU A 30 8.45 -8.91 -4.20
CA GLU A 30 8.61 -9.12 -2.76
C GLU A 30 7.25 -9.15 -2.04
N VAL A 31 6.32 -8.26 -2.39
CA VAL A 31 4.96 -8.26 -1.82
C VAL A 31 4.21 -9.53 -2.18
N SER A 32 4.29 -9.99 -3.44
CA SER A 32 3.72 -11.26 -3.86
C SER A 32 4.33 -12.46 -3.12
N ARG A 33 5.64 -12.45 -2.87
CA ARG A 33 6.36 -13.53 -2.18
C ARG A 33 5.86 -13.78 -0.76
N PHE A 34 5.46 -12.74 -0.03
CA PHE A 34 4.84 -12.89 1.29
C PHE A 34 3.30 -12.89 1.26
N ASN A 35 2.70 -13.10 0.07
CA ASN A 35 1.25 -13.14 -0.14
C ASN A 35 0.52 -11.82 0.23
N GLY A 36 1.21 -10.68 0.14
CA GLY A 36 0.60 -9.37 0.28
C GLY A 36 -0.20 -8.96 -0.96
N LYS A 37 -1.19 -8.07 -0.78
CA LYS A 37 -1.89 -7.44 -1.91
C LYS A 37 -1.00 -6.35 -2.49
N CYS A 38 -0.74 -6.43 -3.78
CA CYS A 38 0.06 -5.46 -4.51
C CYS A 38 -0.62 -5.11 -5.84
N LEU A 39 -0.55 -3.85 -6.24
CA LEU A 39 -0.99 -3.36 -7.53
C LEU A 39 0.20 -2.71 -8.24
N MET A 40 0.51 -3.22 -9.42
CA MET A 40 1.48 -2.58 -10.31
C MET A 40 0.83 -1.35 -10.95
N ILE A 41 1.52 -0.21 -10.92
CA ILE A 41 1.11 1.01 -11.61
C ILE A 41 2.15 1.38 -12.67
N THR A 42 1.70 1.99 -13.75
CA THR A 42 2.58 2.46 -14.85
C THR A 42 2.72 3.98 -14.88
N ASP A 43 1.82 4.68 -14.20
CA ASP A 43 1.76 6.12 -14.10
C ASP A 43 2.92 6.66 -13.27
N LYS A 44 3.58 7.69 -13.78
CA LYS A 44 4.65 8.37 -13.07
C LYS A 44 4.04 9.28 -12.01
N CYS A 45 4.27 8.96 -10.74
CA CYS A 45 3.83 9.75 -9.60
C CYS A 45 4.98 10.58 -9.05
N GLU A 46 4.77 11.88 -8.79
CA GLU A 46 5.78 12.73 -8.16
C GLU A 46 5.79 12.56 -6.64
N THR A 47 4.62 12.29 -6.06
CA THR A 47 4.42 12.14 -4.62
C THR A 47 3.70 10.84 -4.25
N GLY A 48 3.71 10.51 -2.95
CA GLY A 48 2.93 9.39 -2.43
C GLY A 48 1.41 9.61 -2.54
N THR A 49 0.96 10.86 -2.46
CA THR A 49 -0.46 11.21 -2.60
C THR A 49 -0.96 10.95 -4.01
N ASP A 50 -0.18 11.32 -5.03
CA ASP A 50 -0.51 11.02 -6.44
C ASP A 50 -0.68 9.51 -6.65
N ARG A 51 0.22 8.73 -6.02
CA ARG A 51 0.20 7.28 -6.08
C ARG A 51 -1.07 6.69 -5.47
N VAL A 52 -1.50 7.19 -4.31
CA VAL A 52 -2.74 6.75 -3.66
C VAL A 52 -3.96 7.15 -4.48
N ALA A 53 -3.93 8.30 -5.17
CA ALA A 53 -5.03 8.73 -6.03
C ALA A 53 -5.32 7.72 -7.15
N LEU A 54 -4.32 7.02 -7.69
CA LEU A 54 -4.52 5.97 -8.69
C LEU A 54 -5.38 4.78 -8.20
N ALA A 55 -5.59 4.64 -6.89
CA ALA A 55 -6.48 3.62 -6.35
C ALA A 55 -7.94 3.83 -6.81
N ILE A 56 -8.34 5.05 -7.22
CA ILE A 56 -9.68 5.36 -7.72
C ILE A 56 -9.98 4.71 -9.08
N ASP A 57 -8.96 4.36 -9.85
CA ASP A 57 -9.10 3.68 -11.14
C ASP A 57 -8.80 2.17 -11.03
N SER A 58 -8.65 1.67 -9.81
CA SER A 58 -8.31 0.29 -9.50
C SER A 58 -9.53 -0.54 -9.07
N PRO A 59 -9.39 -1.86 -8.85
CA PRO A 59 -10.44 -2.67 -8.21
C PRO A 59 -10.88 -2.16 -6.82
N PHE A 60 -10.12 -1.25 -6.20
CA PHE A 60 -10.41 -0.64 -4.89
C PHE A 60 -11.10 0.72 -4.98
N LYS A 61 -11.62 1.10 -6.15
CA LYS A 61 -12.28 2.39 -6.41
C LYS A 61 -13.52 2.70 -5.56
N ASN A 62 -14.11 1.70 -4.93
CA ASN A 62 -15.33 1.84 -4.13
C ASN A 62 -15.02 2.06 -2.64
N ALA A 63 -13.75 2.27 -2.26
CA ALA A 63 -13.42 2.58 -0.86
C ALA A 63 -13.89 4.00 -0.51
N GLU A 64 -14.46 4.16 0.68
CA GLU A 64 -14.92 5.46 1.18
C GLU A 64 -13.76 6.33 1.68
N ILE A 65 -12.71 5.68 2.20
CA ILE A 65 -11.54 6.33 2.80
C ILE A 65 -10.28 5.67 2.23
N TYR A 66 -9.36 6.51 1.77
CA TYR A 66 -8.01 6.10 1.37
C TYR A 66 -7.00 6.66 2.36
N VAL A 67 -6.16 5.78 2.91
CA VAL A 67 -5.11 6.15 3.86
C VAL A 67 -3.76 5.92 3.20
N ASN A 68 -2.95 6.99 3.10
CA ASN A 68 -1.58 6.88 2.63
C ASN A 68 -0.67 6.40 3.78
N ILE A 69 -0.07 5.22 3.63
CA ILE A 69 0.87 4.65 4.60
C ILE A 69 2.25 4.54 3.95
N GLN A 70 3.24 5.21 4.53
CA GLN A 70 4.57 5.27 3.94
C GLN A 70 5.31 3.93 4.07
N GLY A 71 5.73 3.35 2.95
CA GLY A 71 6.40 2.04 2.87
C GLY A 71 7.80 1.98 3.50
N ALA A 72 8.29 3.10 4.04
CA ALA A 72 9.59 3.26 4.68
C ALA A 72 9.55 3.39 6.22
N GLU A 73 8.38 3.20 6.84
CA GLU A 73 8.20 3.33 8.30
C GLU A 73 7.99 1.97 8.99
N PRO A 74 9.03 1.13 9.13
CA PRO A 74 8.89 -0.23 9.66
C PRO A 74 8.39 -0.30 11.12
N LEU A 75 8.40 0.82 11.84
CA LEU A 75 7.98 0.94 13.22
C LEU A 75 6.61 1.62 13.38
N ILE A 76 5.85 1.80 12.29
CA ILE A 76 4.51 2.41 12.33
C ILE A 76 3.66 1.76 13.42
N ASN A 77 3.00 2.58 14.25
CA ASN A 77 2.12 2.10 15.29
C ASN A 77 0.73 1.80 14.69
N PRO A 78 0.24 0.54 14.69
CA PRO A 78 -1.05 0.16 14.14
C PRO A 78 -2.24 0.73 14.91
N SER A 79 -1.98 1.26 16.12
CA SER A 79 -2.97 1.87 17.00
C SER A 79 -2.85 3.40 17.07
N ALA A 80 -2.01 4.02 16.22
CA ALA A 80 -1.92 5.47 16.12
C ALA A 80 -3.15 6.09 15.46
#